data_AF-A0A6J3MGH7-F1
#
_entry.id   AF-A0A6J3MGH7-F1
#
_cell.length_a   1.000
_cell.length_b   1.000
_cell.length_c   1.000
_cell.angle_alpha   90.00
_cell.angle_beta   90.00
_cell.angle_gamma   90.00
#
_symmetry.space_group_name_H-M   'P 1'
#
loop_
_entity.id
_entity.type
_entity.pdbx_description
1 polymer ?
#
loop_
_entity_poly.entity_id
_entity_poly.type
_entity_poly.pdbx_seq_one_letter_code
_entity_poly.pdbx_strand_id
1 'polypeptide(L)'
;PFTITSPPKTDVWRPSADKDVFNAPWIYQTIPVSQFQRISVTVFGPWKTQYDQGGLLINFPLNGSQWIKAGIEYDNSRPNLGVVGTDRLSDWSISP
;
A
#
# COMPACT_ATOMS: atom_id res chain seq x y z
N PRO A 1 -6.23 16.55 -9.90
CA PRO A 1 -5.94 16.12 -8.51
C PRO A 1 -7.21 15.50 -7.91
N PHE A 2 -7.08 14.50 -7.06
CA PHE A 2 -8.23 13.83 -6.42
C PHE A 2 -7.93 13.62 -4.94
N THR A 3 -8.99 13.38 -4.16
CA THR A 3 -8.92 13.07 -2.73
C THR A 3 -9.44 11.67 -2.50
N ILE A 4 -8.71 10.87 -1.74
CA ILE A 4 -9.16 9.56 -1.26
C ILE A 4 -9.37 9.67 0.26
N THR A 5 -10.54 9.25 0.73
CA THR A 5 -10.85 9.14 2.16
C THR A 5 -10.82 7.68 2.56
N SER A 6 -10.05 7.35 3.58
CA SER A 6 -9.98 5.99 4.11
C SER A 6 -11.10 5.73 5.12
N PRO A 7 -11.98 4.75 4.91
CA PRO A 7 -12.89 4.27 5.94
C PRO A 7 -12.11 3.65 7.12
N PRO A 8 -12.71 3.58 8.32
CA PRO A 8 -12.11 2.86 9.44
C PRO A 8 -11.81 1.40 9.10
N LYS A 9 -10.79 0.82 9.76
CA LYS A 9 -10.41 -0.61 9.65
C LYS A 9 -10.08 -1.07 8.23
N THR A 10 -9.33 -0.23 7.51
CA THR A 10 -8.79 -0.57 6.20
C THR A 10 -7.29 -0.81 6.27
N ASP A 11 -6.80 -1.78 5.49
CA ASP A 11 -5.39 -2.12 5.37
C ASP A 11 -5.11 -2.94 4.09
N VAL A 12 -3.83 -3.11 3.80
CA VAL A 12 -3.29 -4.00 2.77
C VAL A 12 -2.12 -4.76 3.41
N TRP A 13 -2.41 -5.94 3.98
CA TRP A 13 -1.47 -6.69 4.84
C TRP A 13 -1.86 -8.16 4.95
N ARG A 14 -0.88 -9.06 4.81
CA ARG A 14 -1.04 -10.51 4.95
C ARG A 14 0.04 -11.12 5.86
N PRO A 15 -0.14 -11.10 7.19
CA PRO A 15 0.85 -11.61 8.13
C PRO A 15 0.88 -13.14 8.25
N SER A 16 -0.19 -13.83 7.83
CA SER A 16 -0.34 -15.27 7.99
C SER A 16 -1.30 -15.84 6.93
N ALA A 17 -1.35 -17.16 6.80
CA ALA A 17 -2.19 -17.83 5.79
C ALA A 17 -3.71 -17.68 6.05
N ASP A 18 -4.10 -17.44 7.30
CA ASP A 18 -5.48 -17.26 7.75
C ASP A 18 -5.92 -15.78 7.79
N LYS A 19 -5.00 -14.84 7.54
CA LYS A 19 -5.27 -13.41 7.60
C LYS A 19 -4.75 -12.70 6.36
N ASP A 20 -5.66 -12.27 5.51
CA ASP A 20 -5.38 -11.47 4.31
C ASP A 20 -6.33 -10.26 4.29
N VAL A 21 -5.79 -9.07 4.56
CA VAL A 21 -6.55 -7.82 4.50
C VAL A 21 -6.13 -7.08 3.25
N PHE A 22 -7.09 -6.82 2.37
CA PHE A 22 -6.86 -6.09 1.12
C PHE A 22 -8.11 -5.24 0.81
N ASN A 23 -8.38 -4.24 1.65
CA ASN A 23 -9.63 -3.47 1.61
C ASN A 23 -9.41 -1.94 1.63
N ALA A 24 -8.16 -1.46 1.57
CA ALA A 24 -7.88 -0.04 1.47
C ALA A 24 -8.39 0.56 0.14
N PRO A 25 -8.87 1.82 0.14
CA PRO A 25 -9.30 2.48 -1.09
C PRO A 25 -8.10 2.83 -1.97
N TRP A 26 -8.27 2.65 -3.27
CA TRP A 26 -7.24 2.88 -4.27
C TRP A 26 -7.89 3.19 -5.61
N ILE A 27 -7.32 4.17 -6.32
CA ILE A 27 -7.70 4.53 -7.68
C ILE A 27 -6.59 4.01 -8.58
N TYR A 28 -6.95 3.18 -9.55
CA TYR A 28 -5.97 2.44 -10.33
C TYR A 28 -6.34 2.41 -11.82
N GLN A 29 -5.34 2.06 -12.61
CA GLN A 29 -5.48 1.71 -14.02
C GLN A 29 -4.74 0.39 -14.24
N THR A 30 -5.33 -0.50 -15.04
CA THR A 30 -4.66 -1.72 -15.47
C THR A 30 -3.74 -1.42 -16.64
N ILE A 31 -2.52 -1.95 -16.59
CA ILE A 31 -1.52 -1.83 -17.65
C ILE A 31 -0.87 -3.21 -17.90
N PRO A 32 -0.65 -3.62 -19.16
CA PRO A 32 0.17 -4.79 -19.46
C PRO A 32 1.59 -4.62 -18.90
N VAL A 33 2.14 -5.68 -18.30
CA VAL A 33 3.52 -5.66 -17.76
C VAL A 33 4.54 -5.26 -18.82
N SER A 34 4.34 -5.68 -20.07
CA SER A 34 5.19 -5.31 -21.22
C SER A 34 5.21 -3.81 -21.54
N GLN A 35 4.24 -3.03 -21.04
CA GLN A 35 4.13 -1.59 -21.25
C GLN A 35 4.48 -0.78 -20.00
N PHE A 36 4.64 -1.43 -18.84
CA PHE A 36 4.96 -0.74 -17.60
C PHE A 36 6.43 -0.32 -17.57
N GLN A 37 6.69 0.97 -17.44
CA GLN A 37 8.05 1.51 -17.32
C GLN A 37 8.31 2.15 -15.95
N ARG A 38 7.36 2.98 -15.48
CA ARG A 38 7.48 3.71 -14.22
C ARG A 38 6.10 4.16 -13.75
N ILE A 39 5.93 4.21 -12.43
CA ILE A 39 4.84 4.92 -11.77
C ILE A 39 5.43 5.85 -10.70
N SER A 40 4.81 7.00 -10.50
CA SER A 40 5.17 7.95 -9.45
C SER A 40 3.94 8.74 -9.02
N VAL A 41 3.87 9.06 -7.73
CA VAL A 41 2.80 9.87 -7.15
C VAL A 41 3.41 10.84 -6.14
N THR A 42 2.72 11.95 -5.90
CA THR A 42 2.95 12.80 -4.73
C THR A 42 1.73 12.66 -3.83
N VAL A 43 1.93 12.28 -2.58
CA VAL A 43 0.88 12.12 -1.58
C VAL A 43 1.10 13.09 -0.43
N PHE A 44 0.01 13.63 0.09
CA PHE A 44 -0.01 14.44 1.31
C PHE A 44 -1.30 14.14 2.05
N GLY A 45 -1.26 14.21 3.37
CA GLY A 45 -2.38 13.91 4.22
C GLY A 45 -2.10 14.31 5.67
N PRO A 46 -3.13 14.50 6.49
CA PRO A 46 -2.99 14.79 7.91
C PRO A 46 -2.68 13.51 8.69
N TRP A 47 -1.48 12.94 8.49
CA TRP A 47 -1.00 11.71 9.16
C TRP A 47 -0.99 11.93 10.68
N LYS A 48 -1.86 11.23 11.40
CA LYS A 48 -2.11 11.53 12.82
C LYS A 48 -2.38 10.28 13.66
N THR A 49 -2.91 9.25 13.03
CA THR A 49 -3.29 8.00 13.70
C THR A 49 -2.22 6.97 13.43
N GLN A 50 -1.87 6.19 14.45
CA GLN A 50 -1.00 5.03 14.29
C GLN A 50 -1.50 4.17 13.12
N TYR A 51 -0.60 3.86 12.19
CA TYR A 51 -0.82 3.13 10.94
C TYR A 51 -1.61 3.86 9.85
N ASP A 52 -1.75 5.19 9.90
CA ASP A 52 -2.18 5.97 8.74
C ASP A 52 -1.19 5.75 7.59
N GLN A 53 -1.70 5.43 6.41
CA GLN A 53 -0.89 5.06 5.23
C GLN A 53 -1.32 5.84 3.99
N GLY A 54 -0.37 6.11 3.10
CA GLY A 54 -0.66 6.67 1.78
C GLY A 54 0.51 6.56 0.81
N GLY A 55 0.23 6.18 -0.45
CA GLY A 55 1.27 5.97 -1.44
C GLY A 55 0.79 5.25 -2.69
N LEU A 56 1.62 4.32 -3.18
CA LEU A 56 1.37 3.49 -4.35
C LEU A 56 1.08 2.05 -3.94
N LEU A 57 0.29 1.38 -4.77
CA LEU A 57 0.03 -0.04 -4.70
C LEU A 57 0.12 -0.62 -6.12
N ILE A 58 0.99 -1.61 -6.31
CA ILE A 58 1.10 -2.40 -7.53
C ILE A 58 0.55 -3.77 -7.22
N ASN A 59 -0.52 -4.16 -7.91
CA ASN A 59 -1.16 -5.46 -7.75
C ASN A 59 -0.93 -6.31 -9.01
N PHE A 60 -0.60 -7.59 -8.83
CA PHE A 60 -0.31 -8.53 -9.92
C PHE A 60 -1.42 -9.59 -10.03
N PRO A 61 -2.60 -9.25 -10.56
CA PRO A 61 -3.79 -10.10 -10.47
C PRO A 61 -3.66 -11.46 -11.17
N LEU A 62 -2.77 -11.57 -12.16
CA LEU A 62 -2.54 -12.80 -12.91
C LEU A 62 -1.63 -13.81 -12.17
N ASN A 63 -0.88 -13.35 -11.17
CA ASN A 63 -0.01 -14.18 -10.36
C ASN A 63 -0.65 -14.54 -9.00
N GLY A 64 -1.97 -14.36 -8.87
CA GLY A 64 -2.70 -14.51 -7.62
C GLY A 64 -2.70 -13.22 -6.78
N SER A 65 -2.73 -13.36 -5.47
CA SER A 65 -2.82 -12.24 -4.52
C SER A 65 -1.45 -11.62 -4.20
N GLN A 66 -0.60 -11.43 -5.21
CA GLN A 66 0.72 -10.80 -5.08
C GLN A 66 0.63 -9.29 -5.28
N TRP A 67 1.30 -8.52 -4.42
CA TRP A 67 1.25 -7.07 -4.49
C TRP A 67 2.43 -6.41 -3.76
N ILE A 68 2.67 -5.15 -4.09
CA ILE A 68 3.64 -4.28 -3.42
C ILE A 68 2.93 -2.97 -3.07
N LYS A 69 2.98 -2.53 -1.81
CA LYS A 69 2.65 -1.15 -1.43
C LYS A 69 3.90 -0.41 -0.98
N ALA A 70 3.99 0.88 -1.30
CA ALA A 70 5.07 1.74 -0.84
C ALA A 70 4.57 3.17 -0.66
N GLY A 71 5.06 3.86 0.37
CA GLY A 71 4.65 5.23 0.64
C GLY A 71 4.99 5.69 2.06
N ILE A 72 4.16 6.60 2.56
CA ILE A 72 4.21 7.07 3.93
C ILE A 72 3.41 6.10 4.81
N GLU A 73 4.00 5.73 5.95
CA GLU A 73 3.32 5.04 7.04
C GLU A 73 3.59 5.79 8.35
N TYR A 74 2.52 6.19 9.03
CA TYR A 74 2.60 6.87 10.32
C TYR A 74 2.77 5.83 11.42
N ASP A 75 3.97 5.75 11.96
CA ASP A 75 4.35 4.77 12.97
C ASP A 75 5.26 5.43 14.00
N ASN A 76 5.11 5.05 15.27
CA ASN A 76 5.87 5.60 16.38
C ASN A 76 5.82 7.14 16.42
N SER A 77 4.60 7.68 16.25
CA SER A 77 4.29 9.12 16.31
C SER A 77 5.00 9.99 15.26
N ARG A 78 5.44 9.41 14.14
CA ARG A 78 6.03 10.15 13.01
C ARG A 78 5.68 9.50 11.67
N PRO A 79 5.68 10.27 10.56
CA PRO A 79 5.66 9.67 9.23
C PRO A 79 7.00 8.99 8.95
N ASN A 80 6.96 7.80 8.39
CA ASN A 80 8.11 7.02 7.95
C ASN A 80 7.91 6.61 6.49
N LEU A 81 9.01 6.28 5.80
CA LEU A 81 8.95 5.59 4.51
C LEU A 81 8.78 4.09 4.75
N GLY A 82 7.76 3.51 4.14
CA GLY A 82 7.43 2.09 4.26
C GLY A 82 7.31 1.42 2.90
N VAL A 83 7.71 0.15 2.84
CA VAL A 83 7.41 -0.76 1.74
C VAL A 83 6.93 -2.10 2.31
N VAL A 84 5.90 -2.65 1.69
CA VAL A 84 5.49 -4.03 1.91
C VAL A 84 5.48 -4.76 0.59
N GLY A 85 6.25 -5.84 0.50
CA GLY A 85 6.19 -6.79 -0.60
C GLY A 85 5.44 -8.04 -0.15
N THR A 86 4.49 -8.49 -0.95
CA THR A 86 3.68 -9.66 -0.63
C THR A 86 3.69 -10.64 -1.80
N ASP A 87 4.36 -11.79 -1.58
CA ASP A 87 4.19 -12.99 -2.39
C ASP A 87 3.13 -13.90 -1.74
N ARG A 88 3.56 -14.75 -0.80
CA ARG A 88 2.66 -15.57 0.02
C ARG A 88 2.25 -14.90 1.32
N LEU A 89 3.19 -14.24 1.98
CA LEU A 89 3.01 -13.45 3.19
C LEU A 89 3.67 -12.09 2.96
N SER A 90 3.26 -11.10 3.73
CA SER A 90 3.78 -9.76 3.66
C SER A 90 5.10 -9.62 4.41
N ASP A 91 6.10 -9.08 3.73
CA ASP A 91 7.38 -8.65 4.30
C ASP A 91 7.40 -7.12 4.33
N TRP A 92 7.72 -6.53 5.49
CA TRP A 92 7.60 -5.11 5.77
C TRP A 92 8.95 -4.51 6.15
N SER A 93 9.30 -3.43 5.46
CA SER A 93 10.45 -2.59 5.79
C SER A 93 9.99 -1.16 6.02
N ILE A 94 10.48 -0.55 7.10
CA ILE A 94 10.15 0.83 7.50
C ILE A 94 11.41 1.58 7.93
N SER A 95 11.51 2.85 7.54
CA SER A 95 12.62 3.74 7.88
C SER A 95 12.11 5.16 8.11
N PRO A 96 12.68 5.92 9.07
CA PRO A 96 12.42 7.36 9.21
C PRO A 96 12.65 8.13 7.91
#